data_AF-A0A9Q3C226-F1
#
_entry.id   AF-A0A9Q3C226-F1
#
_cell.length_a   1.000
_cell.length_b   1.000
_cell.length_c   1.000
_cell.angle_alpha   90.00
_cell.angle_beta   90.00
_cell.angle_gamma   90.00
#
_symmetry.space_group_name_H-M   'P 1'
#
loop_
_entity.id
_entity.type
_entity.pdbx_description
1 polymer ?
#
loop_
_entity_poly.entity_id
_entity_poly.type
_entity_poly.pdbx_seq_one_letter_code
_entity_poly.pdbx_strand_id
1 'polypeptide(L)'
;MTAVQDLKAQLRVAHDTLDASIFPHPKGFLRSFFIVTTVLSPLATVVFLVTTFRKFAKGRLWVFKLKPDGHIFPNLALVNVILSLCYTIFDVTSLITLQFGLGTADRAATWALTAASFPFPIAMGWTKLWFSLQNIPFTKYGFSPERLAARRQSLLSKPLNLISAFVYTFLFVLASVHVSLLSRKVSQIESTWNEYNDSYQDLMFNDTIQEEIYNASVKNLSKLESMKQLCQQLRKIEQTAAIIYSASSSVYLLAMLLTYFYAFRPMYYHLKAFEDSITRQPLQRKHIQETRSNTYESSTFDRSLSGQKFTTPKPLEETHIRHPKRSYMEYINSFSKGENLDLELASTKSKPGSLTIVEISILQRYERQKSQMKKALYMGLASSLMTISFIIMFVIV
;
A
#
# COMPACT_ATOMS: atom_id res chain seq x y z
N MET A 1 -39.84 46.31 32.69
CA MET A 1 -40.05 46.12 31.25
C MET A 1 -38.73 46.10 30.47
N THR A 2 -37.82 47.05 30.71
CA THR A 2 -36.48 47.12 30.06
C THR A 2 -35.60 45.89 30.30
N ALA A 3 -35.49 45.39 31.55
CA ALA A 3 -34.62 44.25 31.88
C ALA A 3 -35.00 42.92 31.16
N VAL A 4 -36.29 42.69 30.90
CA VAL A 4 -36.77 41.49 30.18
C VAL A 4 -36.45 41.60 28.70
N GLN A 5 -36.58 42.80 28.12
CA GLN A 5 -36.22 43.05 26.73
C GLN A 5 -34.71 42.91 26.51
N ASP A 6 -33.90 43.42 27.44
CA ASP A 6 -32.44 43.26 27.39
C ASP A 6 -32.03 41.78 27.49
N LEU A 7 -32.68 41.00 28.37
CA LEU A 7 -32.43 39.57 28.49
C LEU A 7 -32.81 38.80 27.20
N LYS A 8 -33.97 39.08 26.62
CA LYS A 8 -34.38 38.50 25.33
C LYS A 8 -33.41 38.88 24.20
N ALA A 9 -32.90 40.11 24.18
CA ALA A 9 -31.91 40.56 23.21
C ALA A 9 -30.57 39.82 23.37
N GLN A 10 -30.07 39.66 24.59
CA GLN A 10 -28.85 38.90 24.87
C GLN A 10 -29.00 37.42 24.49
N LEU A 11 -30.15 36.81 24.81
CA LEU A 11 -30.43 35.43 24.45
C LEU A 11 -30.52 35.23 22.93
N ARG A 12 -31.07 36.21 22.19
CA ARG A 12 -31.09 36.20 20.73
C ARG A 12 -29.68 36.22 20.15
N VAL A 13 -28.83 37.13 20.62
CA VAL A 13 -27.42 37.19 20.17
C VAL A 13 -26.68 35.88 20.47
N ALA A 14 -26.90 35.29 21.65
CA ALA A 14 -26.31 34.00 22.01
C ALA A 14 -26.83 32.86 21.13
N HIS A 15 -28.13 32.83 20.83
CA HIS A 15 -28.75 31.86 19.93
C HIS A 15 -28.17 31.98 18.52
N ASP A 16 -28.15 33.19 17.93
CA ASP A 16 -27.63 33.43 16.59
C ASP A 16 -26.14 33.08 16.48
N THR A 17 -25.36 33.35 17.53
CA THR A 17 -23.93 32.98 17.59
C THR A 17 -23.76 31.47 17.65
N LEU A 18 -24.60 30.78 18.43
CA LEU A 18 -24.54 29.32 18.55
C LEU A 18 -25.01 28.65 17.25
N ASP A 19 -26.10 29.14 16.66
CA ASP A 19 -26.64 28.67 15.39
C ASP A 19 -25.60 28.80 14.28
N ALA A 20 -24.93 29.95 14.17
CA ALA A 20 -23.82 30.12 13.21
C ALA A 20 -22.63 29.15 13.45
N SER A 21 -22.43 28.67 14.68
CA SER A 21 -21.34 27.76 15.03
C SER A 21 -21.69 26.27 14.86
N ILE A 22 -22.96 25.90 15.04
CA ILE A 22 -23.46 24.52 14.90
C ILE A 22 -23.89 24.24 13.45
N PHE A 23 -24.40 25.25 12.77
CA PHE A 23 -24.87 25.20 11.40
C PHE A 23 -23.93 26.06 10.55
N PRO A 24 -22.71 25.59 10.27
CA PRO A 24 -21.82 26.32 9.38
C PRO A 24 -22.50 26.37 8.02
N HIS A 25 -23.11 27.51 7.67
CA HIS A 25 -23.58 27.74 6.32
C HIS A 25 -22.34 27.67 5.41
N PRO A 26 -22.19 26.61 4.60
CA PRO A 26 -20.98 26.46 3.82
C PRO A 26 -20.93 27.63 2.83
N LYS A 27 -19.85 28.40 2.88
CA LYS A 27 -19.52 29.35 1.81
C LYS A 27 -19.67 28.63 0.46
N GLY A 28 -20.15 29.31 -0.58
CA GLY A 28 -20.44 28.66 -1.88
C GLY A 28 -19.33 27.74 -2.41
N PHE A 29 -18.07 28.09 -2.11
CA PHE A 29 -16.90 27.24 -2.38
C PHE A 29 -16.93 25.85 -1.71
N LEU A 30 -17.27 25.76 -0.43
CA LEU A 30 -17.33 24.48 0.31
C LEU A 30 -18.42 23.57 -0.26
N ARG A 31 -19.59 24.13 -0.62
CA ARG A 31 -20.66 23.38 -1.25
C ARG A 31 -20.23 22.81 -2.60
N SER A 32 -19.59 23.62 -3.44
CA SER A 32 -19.03 23.15 -4.72
C SER A 32 -17.96 22.07 -4.50
N PHE A 33 -17.11 22.24 -3.49
CA PHE A 33 -16.10 21.25 -3.13
C PHE A 33 -16.74 19.90 -2.76
N PHE A 34 -17.75 19.88 -1.89
CA PHE A 34 -18.46 18.65 -1.51
C PHE A 34 -19.13 17.97 -2.70
N ILE A 35 -19.77 18.72 -3.59
CA ILE A 35 -20.40 18.14 -4.79
C ILE A 35 -19.34 17.51 -5.69
N VAL A 36 -18.23 18.21 -5.93
CA VAL A 36 -17.13 17.72 -6.76
C VAL A 36 -16.50 16.47 -6.15
N THR A 37 -16.23 16.44 -4.85
CA THR A 37 -15.66 15.26 -4.18
C THR A 37 -16.61 14.06 -4.20
N THR A 38 -17.92 14.30 -3.99
CA THR A 38 -18.96 13.25 -4.04
C THR A 38 -19.03 12.58 -5.42
N VAL A 39 -18.75 13.30 -6.50
CA VAL A 39 -18.71 12.75 -7.87
C VAL A 39 -17.34 12.13 -8.20
N LEU A 40 -16.24 12.74 -7.77
CA LEU A 40 -14.88 12.27 -8.07
C LEU A 40 -14.52 10.99 -7.32
N SER A 41 -14.94 10.83 -6.07
CA SER A 41 -14.68 9.63 -5.24
C SER A 41 -15.16 8.32 -5.92
N PRO A 42 -16.45 8.20 -6.34
CA PRO A 42 -16.91 7.01 -7.03
C PRO A 42 -16.28 6.86 -8.43
N LEU A 43 -16.02 7.95 -9.14
CA LEU A 43 -15.35 7.89 -10.45
C LEU A 43 -13.94 7.29 -10.33
N ALA A 44 -13.17 7.70 -9.31
CA ALA A 44 -11.85 7.15 -9.04
C ALA A 44 -11.93 5.64 -8.74
N THR A 45 -12.93 5.21 -7.97
CA THR A 45 -13.17 3.79 -7.67
C THR A 45 -13.59 3.01 -8.90
N VAL A 46 -14.40 3.57 -9.80
CA VAL A 46 -14.75 2.94 -11.09
C VAL A 46 -13.49 2.76 -11.95
N VAL A 47 -12.63 3.76 -12.06
CA VAL A 47 -11.35 3.64 -12.78
C VAL A 47 -10.46 2.56 -12.15
N PHE A 48 -10.38 2.52 -10.82
CA PHE A 48 -9.66 1.47 -10.09
C PHE A 48 -10.23 0.07 -10.34
N LEU A 49 -11.55 -0.07 -10.36
CA LEU A 49 -12.24 -1.32 -10.67
C LEU A 49 -11.95 -1.79 -12.09
N VAL A 50 -12.11 -0.93 -13.10
CA VAL A 50 -11.88 -1.28 -14.52
C VAL A 50 -10.43 -1.74 -14.74
N THR A 51 -9.47 -1.04 -14.15
CA THR A 51 -8.05 -1.40 -14.26
C THR A 51 -7.72 -2.71 -13.54
N THR A 52 -8.43 -3.03 -12.46
CA THR A 52 -8.23 -4.27 -11.71
C THR A 52 -9.01 -5.45 -12.30
N PHE A 53 -10.18 -5.22 -12.90
CA PHE A 53 -11.02 -6.24 -13.54
C PHE A 53 -10.30 -6.95 -14.69
N ARG A 54 -9.53 -6.20 -15.48
CA ARG A 54 -8.63 -6.76 -16.50
C ARG A 54 -7.63 -7.78 -15.94
N LYS A 55 -7.26 -7.69 -14.65
CA LYS A 55 -6.38 -8.63 -13.97
C LYS A 55 -7.13 -9.88 -13.49
N PHE A 56 -8.44 -9.79 -13.22
CA PHE A 56 -9.27 -10.92 -12.75
C PHE A 56 -9.74 -11.84 -13.87
N ALA A 57 -9.94 -11.32 -15.10
CA ALA A 57 -10.41 -12.08 -16.26
C ALA A 57 -9.56 -13.32 -16.59
N LYS A 58 -8.37 -13.48 -15.98
CA LYS A 58 -7.49 -14.64 -16.09
C LYS A 58 -7.73 -15.73 -15.01
N GLY A 59 -8.94 -15.83 -14.46
CA GLY A 59 -9.35 -16.95 -13.59
C GLY A 59 -8.80 -16.91 -12.15
N ARG A 60 -8.67 -15.73 -11.54
CA ARG A 60 -8.13 -15.57 -10.17
C ARG A 60 -9.15 -14.98 -9.19
N LEU A 61 -10.29 -15.63 -9.05
CA LEU A 61 -11.36 -15.23 -8.12
C LEU A 61 -11.24 -16.02 -6.80
N TRP A 62 -10.38 -15.55 -5.91
CA TRP A 62 -10.25 -16.05 -4.54
C TRP A 62 -9.82 -14.89 -3.66
N VAL A 63 -10.31 -14.78 -2.44
CA VAL A 63 -9.98 -13.66 -1.53
C VAL A 63 -8.70 -13.97 -0.77
N PHE A 64 -8.66 -15.15 -0.14
CA PHE A 64 -7.51 -15.68 0.55
C PHE A 64 -7.26 -17.11 0.06
N LYS A 65 -5.98 -17.48 -0.11
CA LYS A 65 -5.59 -18.84 -0.45
C LYS A 65 -4.74 -19.39 0.69
N LEU A 66 -5.25 -20.44 1.34
CA LEU A 66 -4.45 -21.24 2.25
C LEU A 66 -3.50 -22.12 1.42
N LYS A 67 -2.21 -22.01 1.68
CA LYS A 67 -1.20 -22.88 1.07
C LYS A 67 -0.96 -24.10 1.98
N PRO A 68 -0.44 -25.22 1.44
CA PRO A 68 -0.17 -26.44 2.22
C PRO A 68 0.80 -26.24 3.40
N ASP A 69 1.60 -25.18 3.34
CA ASP A 69 2.53 -24.75 4.39
C ASP A 69 1.86 -23.93 5.53
N GLY A 70 0.54 -23.76 5.47
CA GLY A 70 -0.25 -23.01 6.45
C GLY A 70 -0.23 -21.49 6.25
N HIS A 71 0.40 -20.98 5.18
CA HIS A 71 0.34 -19.55 4.86
C HIS A 71 -1.03 -19.17 4.32
N ILE A 72 -1.54 -18.04 4.79
CA ILE A 72 -2.72 -17.40 4.19
C ILE A 72 -2.18 -16.33 3.26
N PHE A 73 -2.44 -16.48 1.96
CA PHE A 73 -1.99 -15.53 0.96
C PHE A 73 -3.18 -14.67 0.54
N PRO A 74 -3.14 -13.33 0.71
CA PRO A 74 -4.21 -12.46 0.25
C PRO A 74 -4.14 -12.28 -1.26
N ASN A 75 -5.31 -12.32 -1.93
CA ASN A 75 -5.42 -11.85 -3.30
C ASN A 75 -5.43 -10.32 -3.27
N LEU A 76 -4.24 -9.74 -3.37
CA LEU A 76 -4.06 -8.29 -3.25
C LEU A 76 -4.98 -7.49 -4.18
N ALA A 77 -5.26 -8.01 -5.38
CA ALA A 77 -6.16 -7.36 -6.32
C ALA A 77 -7.60 -7.37 -5.78
N LEU A 78 -8.11 -8.53 -5.34
CA LEU A 78 -9.50 -8.66 -4.91
C LEU A 78 -9.76 -8.01 -3.55
N VAL A 79 -8.87 -8.23 -2.58
CA VAL A 79 -8.99 -7.67 -1.23
C VAL A 79 -8.97 -6.14 -1.28
N ASN A 80 -8.04 -5.53 -2.01
CA ASN A 80 -8.00 -4.07 -2.13
C ASN A 80 -9.21 -3.50 -2.88
N VAL A 81 -9.76 -4.23 -3.86
CA VAL A 81 -11.01 -3.83 -4.51
C VAL A 81 -12.17 -3.81 -3.52
N ILE A 82 -12.33 -4.87 -2.72
CA ILE A 82 -13.38 -4.94 -1.70
C ILE A 82 -13.23 -3.79 -0.70
N LEU A 83 -12.02 -3.59 -0.16
CA LEU A 83 -11.76 -2.53 0.81
C LEU A 83 -11.96 -1.12 0.21
N SER A 84 -11.56 -0.90 -1.04
CA SER A 84 -11.77 0.36 -1.75
C SER A 84 -13.26 0.62 -1.99
N LEU A 85 -14.03 -0.41 -2.34
CA LEU A 85 -15.48 -0.30 -2.51
C LEU A 85 -16.15 0.07 -1.18
N CYS A 86 -15.81 -0.61 -0.09
CA CYS A 86 -16.33 -0.29 1.23
C CYS A 86 -15.98 1.16 1.60
N TYR A 87 -14.72 1.56 1.47
CA TYR A 87 -14.29 2.94 1.70
C TYR A 87 -15.16 3.94 0.94
N THR A 88 -15.33 3.77 -0.37
CA THR A 88 -16.13 4.67 -1.21
C THR A 88 -17.59 4.69 -0.81
N ILE A 89 -18.19 3.55 -0.43
CA ILE A 89 -19.58 3.52 0.03
C ILE A 89 -19.73 4.37 1.30
N PHE A 90 -18.86 4.18 2.30
CA PHE A 90 -18.92 4.95 3.55
C PHE A 90 -18.64 6.45 3.31
N ASP A 91 -17.63 6.77 2.52
CA ASP A 91 -17.21 8.13 2.17
C ASP A 91 -18.29 8.89 1.38
N VAL A 92 -18.84 8.28 0.33
CA VAL A 92 -19.91 8.91 -0.46
C VAL A 92 -21.19 9.03 0.37
N THR A 93 -21.52 8.02 1.18
CA THR A 93 -22.72 8.11 2.04
C THR A 93 -22.55 9.22 3.08
N SER A 94 -21.37 9.36 3.70
CA SER A 94 -21.13 10.45 4.66
C SER A 94 -21.15 11.83 3.99
N LEU A 95 -20.60 11.97 2.79
CA LEU A 95 -20.66 13.21 2.02
C LEU A 95 -22.10 13.57 1.63
N ILE A 96 -22.90 12.59 1.21
CA ILE A 96 -24.32 12.78 0.88
C ILE A 96 -25.11 13.18 2.13
N THR A 97 -24.91 12.50 3.27
CA THR A 97 -25.60 12.86 4.52
C THR A 97 -25.17 14.24 5.02
N LEU A 98 -23.91 14.60 4.85
CA LEU A 98 -23.42 15.96 5.13
C LEU A 98 -24.09 16.98 4.21
N GLN A 99 -24.22 16.68 2.91
CA GLN A 99 -24.83 17.57 1.92
C GLN A 99 -26.33 17.80 2.19
N PHE A 100 -27.07 16.74 2.54
CA PHE A 100 -28.47 16.87 2.99
C PHE A 100 -28.58 17.54 4.36
N GLY A 101 -27.53 17.45 5.17
CA GLY A 101 -27.43 18.10 6.47
C GLY A 101 -27.04 19.58 6.41
N LEU A 102 -26.69 20.13 5.25
CA LEU A 102 -26.27 21.54 5.12
C LEU A 102 -27.40 22.49 5.54
N GLY A 103 -27.18 23.23 6.63
CA GLY A 103 -28.18 24.11 7.24
C GLY A 103 -29.07 23.43 8.28
N THR A 104 -28.75 22.18 8.65
CA THR A 104 -29.30 21.49 9.83
C THR A 104 -28.17 21.00 10.74
N ALA A 105 -28.46 20.60 11.98
CA ALA A 105 -27.43 20.18 12.92
C ALA A 105 -26.78 18.90 12.37
N ASP A 106 -25.45 18.81 12.48
CA ASP A 106 -24.72 17.65 11.98
C ASP A 106 -25.24 16.36 12.65
N ARG A 107 -25.76 15.46 11.83
CA ARG A 107 -26.32 14.19 12.32
C ARG A 107 -25.22 13.28 12.83
N ALA A 108 -25.48 12.60 13.94
CA ALA A 108 -24.57 11.57 14.48
C ALA A 108 -24.19 10.50 13.42
N ALA A 109 -25.12 10.18 12.51
CA ALA A 109 -24.88 9.25 11.41
C ALA A 109 -23.77 9.71 10.45
N THR A 110 -23.66 11.00 10.14
CA THR A 110 -22.61 11.52 9.24
C THR A 110 -21.22 11.31 9.85
N TRP A 111 -21.08 11.65 11.13
CA TRP A 111 -19.85 11.46 11.88
C TRP A 111 -19.50 9.97 12.03
N ALA A 112 -20.50 9.12 12.30
CA ALA A 112 -20.33 7.67 12.36
C ALA A 112 -19.80 7.08 11.05
N LEU A 113 -20.40 7.46 9.92
CA LEU A 113 -20.01 6.98 8.59
C LEU A 113 -18.60 7.45 8.22
N THR A 114 -18.26 8.71 8.50
CA THR A 114 -16.92 9.26 8.27
C THR A 114 -15.88 8.50 9.10
N ALA A 115 -16.14 8.32 10.39
CA ALA A 115 -15.24 7.58 11.27
C ALA A 115 -15.09 6.10 10.87
N ALA A 116 -16.16 5.47 10.38
CA ALA A 116 -16.17 4.09 9.89
C ALA A 116 -15.38 3.92 8.57
N SER A 117 -15.13 4.99 7.83
CA SER A 117 -14.38 4.95 6.57
C SER A 117 -12.86 4.78 6.76
N PHE A 118 -12.31 5.31 7.86
CA PHE A 118 -10.86 5.31 8.14
C PHE A 118 -10.15 3.95 8.22
N PRO A 119 -10.73 2.87 8.78
CA PRO A 119 -10.03 1.58 8.82
C PRO A 119 -9.74 1.00 7.43
N PHE A 120 -10.53 1.33 6.39
CA PHE A 120 -10.38 0.70 5.07
C PHE A 120 -9.08 1.10 4.35
N PRO A 121 -8.68 2.39 4.25
CA PRO A 121 -7.37 2.76 3.73
C PRO A 121 -6.19 2.11 4.46
N ILE A 122 -6.26 2.05 5.80
CA ILE A 122 -5.20 1.45 6.62
C ILE A 122 -5.14 -0.06 6.37
N ALA A 123 -6.29 -0.73 6.28
CA ALA A 123 -6.41 -2.14 5.91
C ALA A 123 -5.85 -2.44 4.51
N MET A 124 -6.09 -1.57 3.50
CA MET A 124 -5.51 -1.70 2.16
C MET A 124 -3.98 -1.57 2.21
N GLY A 125 -3.48 -0.60 2.99
CA GLY A 125 -2.07 -0.46 3.26
C GLY A 125 -1.49 -1.74 3.85
N TRP A 126 -2.07 -2.21 4.96
CA TRP A 126 -1.64 -3.44 5.63
C TRP A 126 -1.65 -4.64 4.69
N THR A 127 -2.69 -4.81 3.85
CA THR A 127 -2.76 -5.88 2.85
C THR A 127 -1.55 -5.87 1.91
N LYS A 128 -1.15 -4.68 1.42
CA LYS A 128 0.02 -4.52 0.55
C LYS A 128 1.32 -4.85 1.28
N LEU A 129 1.46 -4.40 2.52
CA LEU A 129 2.63 -4.68 3.35
C LEU A 129 2.73 -6.18 3.65
N TRP A 130 1.64 -6.81 4.08
CA TRP A 130 1.54 -8.24 4.35
C TRP A 130 1.93 -9.07 3.11
N PHE A 131 1.36 -8.73 1.95
CA PHE A 131 1.73 -9.35 0.68
C PHE A 131 3.22 -9.16 0.38
N SER A 132 3.76 -7.96 0.59
CA SER A 132 5.18 -7.68 0.30
C SER A 132 6.10 -8.46 1.22
N LEU A 133 5.83 -8.48 2.53
CA LEU A 133 6.56 -9.23 3.55
C LEU A 133 6.64 -10.73 3.23
N GLN A 134 5.55 -11.31 2.71
CA GLN A 134 5.53 -12.72 2.27
C GLN A 134 6.43 -12.98 1.04
N ASN A 135 6.76 -11.94 0.27
CA ASN A 135 7.55 -12.05 -0.96
C ASN A 135 9.00 -11.54 -0.81
N ILE A 136 9.43 -11.05 0.36
CA ILE A 136 10.80 -10.54 0.55
C ILE A 136 11.82 -11.69 0.46
N PRO A 137 12.84 -11.59 -0.41
CA PRO A 137 13.96 -12.52 -0.41
C PRO A 137 14.93 -12.17 0.73
N PHE A 138 14.91 -12.90 1.84
CA PHE A 138 15.85 -12.67 2.96
C PHE A 138 17.30 -13.16 2.68
N THR A 139 17.69 -13.42 1.43
CA THR A 139 19.09 -13.77 1.09
C THR A 139 19.73 -12.68 0.25
N LYS A 140 20.98 -12.34 0.56
CA LYS A 140 21.78 -11.32 -0.14
C LYS A 140 21.90 -11.58 -1.65
N TYR A 141 21.85 -12.84 -2.08
CA TYR A 141 22.07 -13.26 -3.47
C TYR A 141 20.81 -13.70 -4.23
N GLY A 142 19.63 -13.71 -3.57
CA GLY A 142 18.37 -14.09 -4.22
C GLY A 142 18.27 -15.56 -4.67
N PHE A 143 17.05 -16.10 -4.64
CA PHE A 143 16.60 -17.35 -5.29
C PHE A 143 17.55 -18.56 -5.28
N SER A 144 17.74 -19.18 -4.12
CA SER A 144 17.88 -20.65 -4.05
C SER A 144 16.48 -21.24 -3.86
N PRO A 145 15.72 -21.54 -4.93
CA PRO A 145 14.28 -21.84 -4.85
C PRO A 145 13.93 -23.09 -4.03
N GLU A 146 14.80 -24.08 -3.93
CA GLU A 146 14.36 -25.40 -3.46
C GLU A 146 14.66 -25.66 -1.97
N ARG A 147 15.85 -25.32 -1.47
CA ARG A 147 16.26 -25.65 -0.08
C ARG A 147 15.91 -24.56 0.94
N LEU A 148 15.79 -23.30 0.51
CA LEU A 148 15.47 -22.17 1.38
C LEU A 148 13.98 -21.86 1.45
N ALA A 149 13.20 -22.18 0.39
CA ALA A 149 11.74 -22.09 0.43
C ALA A 149 11.17 -23.05 1.48
N ALA A 150 11.58 -24.33 1.46
CA ALA A 150 11.09 -25.36 2.39
C ALA A 150 11.38 -25.03 3.87
N ARG A 151 12.55 -24.46 4.20
CA ARG A 151 12.94 -24.13 5.58
C ARG A 151 12.40 -22.78 6.08
N ARG A 152 12.14 -21.82 5.19
CA ARG A 152 11.50 -20.52 5.52
C ARG A 152 9.98 -20.61 5.62
N GLN A 153 9.37 -21.55 4.91
CA GLN A 153 7.91 -21.72 4.85
C GLN A 153 7.27 -22.12 6.18
N SER A 154 8.02 -22.66 7.15
CA SER A 154 7.45 -23.11 8.44
C SER A 154 7.59 -22.14 9.62
N LEU A 155 8.64 -21.30 9.69
CA LEU A 155 8.95 -20.53 10.91
C LEU A 155 8.31 -19.13 10.96
N LEU A 156 8.13 -18.46 9.82
CA LEU A 156 7.62 -17.07 9.77
C LEU A 156 6.16 -16.98 9.27
N SER A 157 5.59 -18.09 8.83
CA SER A 157 4.26 -18.17 8.21
C SER A 157 3.12 -17.93 9.19
N LYS A 158 3.09 -18.76 10.23
CA LYS A 158 2.12 -18.72 11.32
C LYS A 158 2.13 -17.39 12.08
N PRO A 159 3.28 -16.84 12.52
CA PRO A 159 3.29 -15.57 13.23
C PRO A 159 2.83 -14.41 12.33
N LEU A 160 3.18 -14.39 11.04
CA LEU A 160 2.75 -13.31 10.15
C LEU A 160 1.24 -13.34 9.88
N ASN A 161 0.64 -14.52 9.74
CA ASN A 161 -0.82 -14.66 9.65
C ASN A 161 -1.51 -14.17 10.93
N LEU A 162 -0.97 -14.54 12.11
CA LEU A 162 -1.51 -14.12 13.40
C LEU A 162 -1.41 -12.60 13.59
N ILE A 163 -0.25 -12.01 13.28
CA ILE A 163 -0.06 -10.55 13.28
C ILE A 163 -1.05 -9.90 12.31
N SER A 164 -1.26 -10.48 11.13
CA SER A 164 -2.20 -9.92 10.16
C SER A 164 -3.64 -9.95 10.65
N ALA A 165 -4.08 -11.09 11.21
CA ALA A 165 -5.39 -11.21 11.84
C ALA A 165 -5.57 -10.23 13.00
N PHE A 166 -4.53 -10.08 13.84
CA PHE A 166 -4.50 -9.12 14.94
C PHE A 166 -4.62 -7.69 14.42
N VAL A 167 -3.85 -7.29 13.40
CA VAL A 167 -3.90 -5.93 12.85
C VAL A 167 -5.28 -5.62 12.27
N TYR A 168 -5.89 -6.51 11.49
CA TYR A 168 -7.26 -6.29 10.99
C TYR A 168 -8.26 -6.14 12.14
N THR A 169 -8.23 -7.07 13.09
CA THR A 169 -9.16 -7.05 14.23
C THR A 169 -8.99 -5.78 15.04
N PHE A 170 -7.74 -5.42 15.36
CA PHE A 170 -7.41 -4.21 16.10
C PHE A 170 -7.91 -2.95 15.39
N LEU A 171 -7.68 -2.82 14.07
CA LEU A 171 -8.13 -1.67 13.29
C LEU A 171 -9.64 -1.51 13.31
N PHE A 172 -10.41 -2.59 13.10
CA PHE A 172 -11.87 -2.52 13.08
C PHE A 172 -12.47 -2.35 14.48
N VAL A 173 -11.89 -2.96 15.52
CA VAL A 173 -12.32 -2.75 16.90
C VAL A 173 -12.07 -1.30 17.32
N LEU A 174 -10.88 -0.76 17.04
CA LEU A 174 -10.54 0.63 17.33
C LEU A 174 -11.50 1.59 16.60
N ALA A 175 -11.75 1.35 15.32
CA ALA A 175 -12.71 2.15 14.55
C ALA A 175 -14.12 2.07 15.13
N SER A 176 -14.57 0.88 15.54
CA SER A 176 -15.89 0.70 16.17
C SER A 176 -16.02 1.46 17.49
N VAL A 177 -14.99 1.43 18.34
CA VAL A 177 -14.95 2.23 19.57
C VAL A 177 -15.01 3.71 19.26
N HIS A 178 -14.23 4.17 18.27
CA HIS A 178 -14.24 5.57 17.85
C HIS A 178 -15.62 6.01 17.35
N VAL A 179 -16.22 5.25 16.43
CA VAL A 179 -17.58 5.47 15.91
C VAL A 179 -18.60 5.53 17.02
N SER A 180 -18.55 4.60 17.98
CA SER A 180 -19.50 4.52 19.09
C SER A 180 -19.42 5.74 20.01
N LEU A 181 -18.19 6.14 20.39
CA LEU A 181 -17.97 7.33 21.24
C LEU A 181 -18.43 8.61 20.54
N LEU A 182 -18.07 8.76 19.27
CA LEU A 182 -18.39 9.91 18.44
C LEU A 182 -19.91 10.04 18.25
N SER A 183 -20.57 8.96 17.82
CA SER A 183 -22.02 8.93 17.59
C SER A 183 -22.79 9.27 18.86
N ARG A 184 -22.38 8.70 20.01
CA ARG A 184 -23.03 8.98 21.30
C ARG A 184 -22.93 10.45 21.66
N LYS A 185 -21.76 11.07 21.50
CA LYS A 185 -21.54 12.47 21.86
C LYS A 185 -22.26 13.43 20.92
N VAL A 186 -22.24 13.18 19.62
CA VAL A 186 -22.98 13.98 18.64
C VAL A 186 -24.49 13.86 18.88
N SER A 187 -25.00 12.65 19.13
CA SER A 187 -26.43 12.46 19.45
C SER A 187 -26.86 13.17 20.74
N GLN A 188 -25.99 13.23 21.75
CA GLN A 188 -26.25 14.03 22.97
C GLN A 188 -26.30 15.53 22.66
N ILE A 189 -25.40 16.03 21.82
CA ILE A 189 -25.40 17.44 21.37
C ILE A 189 -26.68 17.75 20.60
N GLU A 190 -27.06 16.90 19.64
CA GLU A 190 -28.27 17.01 18.83
C GLU A 190 -29.53 17.05 19.70
N SER A 191 -29.67 16.12 20.66
CA SER A 191 -30.78 16.11 21.61
C SER A 191 -30.84 17.37 22.46
N THR A 192 -29.68 17.81 23.00
CA THR A 192 -29.61 19.01 23.85
C THR A 192 -29.93 20.28 23.05
N TRP A 193 -29.49 20.34 21.79
CA TRP A 193 -29.81 21.44 20.88
C TRP A 193 -31.31 21.52 20.60
N ASN A 194 -31.95 20.40 20.25
CA ASN A 194 -33.39 20.38 19.96
C ASN A 194 -34.19 20.83 21.20
N GLU A 195 -33.85 20.30 22.38
CA GLU A 195 -34.48 20.74 23.62
C GLU A 195 -34.23 22.23 23.93
N TYR A 196 -33.05 22.76 23.63
CA TYR A 196 -32.74 24.17 23.79
C TYR A 196 -33.53 25.03 22.81
N ASN A 197 -33.58 24.64 21.53
CA ASN A 197 -34.28 25.36 20.48
C ASN A 197 -35.78 25.42 20.77
N ASP A 198 -36.40 24.31 21.17
CA ASP A 198 -37.82 24.27 21.55
C ASP A 198 -38.10 25.22 22.73
N SER A 199 -37.23 25.21 23.76
CA SER A 199 -37.35 26.10 24.92
C SER A 199 -37.09 27.57 24.57
N TYR A 200 -36.24 27.85 23.59
CA TYR A 200 -35.95 29.21 23.11
C TYR A 200 -37.11 29.77 22.30
N GLN A 201 -37.70 28.98 21.40
CA GLN A 201 -38.87 29.37 20.62
C GLN A 201 -40.06 29.68 21.53
N ASP A 202 -40.34 28.83 22.51
CA ASP A 202 -41.39 29.06 23.50
C ASP A 202 -41.20 30.41 24.24
N LEU A 203 -39.98 30.70 24.70
CA LEU A 203 -39.67 31.93 25.44
C LEU A 203 -39.74 33.20 24.58
N MET A 204 -39.38 33.10 23.30
CA MET A 204 -39.32 34.25 22.40
C MET A 204 -40.68 34.60 21.82
N PHE A 205 -41.55 33.62 21.60
CA PHE A 205 -42.82 33.80 20.88
C PHE A 205 -44.07 33.76 21.76
N ASN A 206 -44.00 33.25 23.00
CA ASN A 206 -45.12 33.29 23.94
C ASN A 206 -45.04 34.46 24.94
N ASP A 207 -46.20 35.05 25.22
CA ASP A 207 -46.38 36.07 26.27
C ASP A 207 -46.42 35.40 27.65
N THR A 208 -45.23 35.11 28.18
CA THR A 208 -45.02 34.46 29.49
C THR A 208 -44.76 35.49 30.60
N ILE A 209 -45.04 35.09 31.85
CA ILE A 209 -44.84 35.94 33.03
C ILE A 209 -43.34 36.14 33.28
N GLN A 210 -42.95 37.32 33.75
CA GLN A 210 -41.55 37.74 33.92
C GLN A 210 -40.67 36.75 34.75
N GLU A 211 -41.24 36.08 35.75
CA GLU A 211 -40.55 35.08 36.57
C GLU A 211 -40.30 33.77 35.81
N GLU A 212 -41.24 33.34 34.98
CA GLU A 212 -41.09 32.17 34.11
C GLU A 212 -40.00 32.40 33.06
N ILE A 213 -39.94 33.61 32.49
CA ILE A 213 -38.91 34.01 31.52
C ILE A 213 -37.52 33.91 32.16
N TYR A 214 -37.35 34.38 33.40
CA TYR A 214 -36.05 34.29 34.09
C TYR A 214 -35.63 32.84 34.33
N ASN A 215 -36.52 32.01 34.90
CA ASN A 215 -36.23 30.61 35.19
C ASN A 215 -35.92 29.79 33.92
N ALA A 216 -36.68 30.02 32.85
CA ALA A 216 -36.45 29.39 31.55
C ALA A 216 -35.13 29.86 30.91
N SER A 217 -34.76 31.13 31.07
CA SER A 217 -33.47 31.66 30.58
C SER A 217 -32.27 31.00 31.30
N VAL A 218 -32.35 30.84 32.62
CA VAL A 218 -31.30 30.14 33.40
C VAL A 218 -31.18 28.68 32.95
N LYS A 219 -32.30 27.99 32.72
CA LYS A 219 -32.32 26.61 32.21
C LYS A 219 -31.67 26.52 30.81
N ASN A 220 -31.96 27.48 29.93
CA ASN A 220 -31.36 27.54 28.61
C ASN A 220 -29.84 27.79 28.66
N LEU A 221 -29.37 28.67 29.56
CA LEU A 221 -27.94 28.88 29.79
C LEU A 221 -27.24 27.60 30.27
N SER A 222 -27.86 26.84 31.16
CA SER A 222 -27.33 25.55 31.62
C SER A 222 -27.23 24.53 30.46
N LYS A 223 -28.21 24.48 29.56
CA LYS A 223 -28.14 23.65 28.34
C LYS A 223 -26.98 24.06 27.43
N LEU A 224 -26.79 25.37 27.21
CA LEU A 224 -25.66 25.90 26.43
C LEU A 224 -24.31 25.50 27.03
N GLU A 225 -24.18 25.59 28.35
CA GLU A 225 -22.96 25.17 29.05
C GLU A 225 -22.71 23.67 28.89
N SER A 226 -23.75 22.85 29.03
CA SER A 226 -23.67 21.40 28.80
C SER A 226 -23.22 21.07 27.38
N MET A 227 -23.80 21.73 26.36
CA MET A 227 -23.38 21.58 24.96
C MET A 227 -21.91 21.97 24.77
N LYS A 228 -21.47 23.08 25.35
CA LYS A 228 -20.06 23.50 25.29
C LYS A 228 -19.13 22.44 25.88
N GLN A 229 -19.48 21.85 27.02
CA GLN A 229 -18.72 20.76 27.63
C GLN A 229 -18.70 19.51 26.74
N LEU A 230 -19.83 19.14 26.12
CA LEU A 230 -19.91 18.03 25.18
C LEU A 230 -19.04 18.27 23.94
N CYS A 231 -19.06 19.46 23.35
CA CYS A 231 -18.19 19.83 22.22
C CYS A 231 -16.70 19.76 22.60
N GLN A 232 -16.33 20.17 23.81
CA GLN A 232 -14.95 20.02 24.30
C GLN A 232 -14.54 18.55 24.45
N GLN A 233 -15.44 17.70 24.96
CA GLN A 233 -15.21 16.25 25.04
C GLN A 233 -15.08 15.63 23.64
N LEU A 234 -15.94 16.03 22.71
CA LEU A 234 -15.91 15.62 21.31
C LEU A 234 -14.56 15.93 20.67
N ARG A 235 -14.08 17.18 20.83
CA ARG A 235 -12.78 17.62 20.35
C ARG A 235 -11.63 16.77 20.92
N LYS A 236 -11.68 16.43 22.22
CA LYS A 236 -10.67 15.56 22.84
C LYS A 236 -10.69 14.14 22.25
N ILE A 237 -11.87 13.60 21.96
CA ILE A 237 -12.01 12.28 21.31
C ILE A 237 -11.38 12.32 19.92
N GLU A 238 -11.74 13.31 19.11
CA GLU A 238 -11.17 13.50 17.75
C GLU A 238 -9.66 13.68 17.77
N GLN A 239 -9.12 14.52 18.68
CA GLN A 239 -7.67 14.70 18.85
C GLN A 239 -6.98 13.39 19.24
N THR A 240 -7.59 12.61 20.14
CA THR A 240 -7.05 11.31 20.55
C THR A 240 -7.06 10.33 19.38
N ALA A 241 -8.14 10.28 18.62
CA ALA A 241 -8.25 9.45 17.43
C ALA A 241 -7.21 9.86 16.37
N ALA A 242 -7.05 11.15 16.09
CA ALA A 242 -6.06 11.68 15.18
C ALA A 242 -4.63 11.27 15.56
N ILE A 243 -4.27 11.37 16.85
CA ILE A 243 -2.98 10.90 17.36
C ILE A 243 -2.80 9.40 17.13
N ILE A 244 -3.80 8.58 17.46
CA ILE A 244 -3.73 7.12 17.29
C ILE A 244 -3.59 6.74 15.82
N TYR A 245 -4.38 7.34 14.92
CA TYR A 245 -4.31 7.06 13.48
C TYR A 245 -3.01 7.57 12.85
N SER A 246 -2.50 8.72 13.30
CA SER A 246 -1.20 9.26 12.87
C SER A 246 -0.04 8.37 13.31
N ALA A 247 -0.05 7.92 14.57
CA ALA A 247 0.95 6.97 15.08
C ALA A 247 0.90 5.64 14.32
N SER A 248 -0.30 5.10 14.10
CA SER A 248 -0.51 3.86 13.34
C SER A 248 -0.01 3.99 11.90
N SER A 249 -0.29 5.12 11.26
CA SER A 249 0.17 5.43 9.89
C SER A 249 1.69 5.59 9.81
N SER A 250 2.31 6.15 10.86
CA SER A 250 3.76 6.30 10.95
C SER A 250 4.48 4.95 11.10
N VAL A 251 3.95 4.06 11.96
CA VAL A 251 4.44 2.69 12.09
C VAL A 251 4.31 1.94 10.75
N TYR A 252 3.18 2.11 10.07
CA TYR A 252 2.95 1.53 8.76
C TYR A 252 3.95 2.05 7.72
N LEU A 253 4.20 3.36 7.68
CA LEU A 253 5.18 3.98 6.79
C LEU A 253 6.59 3.40 7.02
N LEU A 254 7.01 3.29 8.28
CA LEU A 254 8.30 2.71 8.62
C LEU A 254 8.41 1.25 8.16
N ALA A 255 7.38 0.45 8.41
CA ALA A 255 7.35 -0.95 7.98
C ALA A 255 7.39 -1.10 6.45
N MET A 256 6.70 -0.21 5.73
CA MET A 256 6.76 -0.14 4.26
C MET A 256 8.14 0.25 3.75
N LEU A 257 8.76 1.28 4.32
CA LEU A 257 10.11 1.70 3.94
C LEU A 257 11.14 0.58 4.17
N LEU A 258 11.07 -0.10 5.32
CA LEU A 258 11.90 -1.26 5.62
C LEU A 258 11.67 -2.38 4.60
N THR A 259 10.41 -2.70 4.31
CA THR A 259 10.04 -3.73 3.34
C THR A 259 10.59 -3.41 1.95
N TYR A 260 10.46 -2.17 1.49
CA TYR A 260 11.04 -1.73 0.23
C TYR A 260 12.56 -1.80 0.24
N PHE A 261 13.22 -1.33 1.30
CA PHE A 261 14.66 -1.41 1.44
C PHE A 261 15.16 -2.88 1.31
N TYR A 262 14.52 -3.81 2.00
CA TYR A 262 14.85 -5.23 1.91
C TYR A 262 14.49 -5.85 0.55
N ALA A 263 13.42 -5.40 -0.11
CA ALA A 263 13.06 -5.87 -1.44
C ALA A 263 14.01 -5.36 -2.54
N PHE A 264 14.51 -4.13 -2.43
CA PHE A 264 15.45 -3.56 -3.40
C PHE A 264 16.86 -4.08 -3.26
N ARG A 265 17.27 -4.49 -2.05
CA ARG A 265 18.65 -4.96 -1.80
C ARG A 265 19.07 -6.14 -2.70
N PRO A 266 18.28 -7.23 -2.85
CA PRO A 266 18.59 -8.29 -3.82
C PRO A 266 18.60 -7.81 -5.27
N MET A 267 17.65 -6.95 -5.66
CA MET A 267 17.61 -6.41 -7.03
C MET A 267 18.88 -5.63 -7.35
N TYR A 268 19.35 -4.80 -6.42
CA TYR A 268 20.60 -4.07 -6.55
C TYR A 268 21.80 -5.00 -6.72
N TYR A 269 21.91 -6.06 -5.91
CA TYR A 269 23.00 -7.02 -6.04
C TYR A 269 22.95 -7.81 -7.36
N HIS A 270 21.75 -8.17 -7.84
CA HIS A 270 21.60 -8.78 -9.16
C HIS A 270 22.03 -7.81 -10.27
N LEU A 271 21.61 -6.54 -10.19
CA LEU A 271 22.00 -5.53 -11.16
C LEU A 271 23.52 -5.34 -11.21
N LYS A 272 24.15 -5.28 -10.04
CA LYS A 272 25.61 -5.19 -9.90
C LYS A 272 26.33 -6.42 -10.46
N ALA A 273 25.85 -7.63 -10.16
CA ALA A 273 26.42 -8.85 -10.70
C ALA A 273 26.30 -8.93 -12.23
N PHE A 274 25.19 -8.43 -12.80
CA PHE A 274 25.03 -8.31 -14.25
C PHE A 274 26.02 -7.30 -14.84
N GLU A 275 26.16 -6.13 -14.24
CA GLU A 275 27.11 -5.11 -14.66
C GLU A 275 28.56 -5.63 -14.63
N ASP A 276 28.94 -6.32 -13.55
CA ASP A 276 30.24 -6.96 -13.43
C ASP A 276 30.46 -8.01 -14.52
N SER A 277 29.43 -8.79 -14.88
CA SER A 277 29.51 -9.80 -15.94
C SER A 277 29.68 -9.20 -17.34
N ILE A 278 28.97 -8.11 -17.64
CA ILE A 278 29.08 -7.39 -18.92
C ILE A 278 30.46 -6.75 -19.04
N THR A 279 30.97 -6.17 -17.95
CA THR A 279 32.28 -5.51 -17.93
C THR A 279 33.44 -6.49 -18.07
N ARG A 280 33.31 -7.73 -17.56
CA ARG A 280 34.35 -8.78 -17.63
C ARG A 280 34.38 -9.55 -18.94
N GLN A 281 33.28 -9.62 -19.69
CA GLN A 281 33.21 -10.31 -21.00
C GLN A 281 34.23 -9.82 -22.06
N PRO A 282 34.45 -8.51 -22.28
CA PRO A 282 35.44 -8.05 -23.25
C PRO A 282 36.88 -8.40 -22.86
N LEU A 283 37.19 -8.48 -21.56
CA LEU A 283 38.52 -8.88 -21.06
C LEU A 283 38.77 -10.37 -21.27
N GLN A 284 37.78 -11.23 -21.02
CA GLN A 284 37.89 -12.67 -21.31
C GLN A 284 38.03 -12.94 -22.82
N ARG A 285 37.32 -12.20 -23.68
CA ARG A 285 37.49 -12.33 -25.14
C ARG A 285 38.89 -11.95 -25.60
N LYS A 286 39.48 -10.86 -25.08
CA LYS A 286 40.86 -10.49 -25.36
C LYS A 286 41.85 -11.56 -24.91
N HIS A 287 41.70 -12.07 -23.70
CA HIS A 287 42.61 -13.09 -23.17
C HIS A 287 42.54 -14.40 -23.97
N ILE A 288 41.34 -14.85 -24.37
CA ILE A 288 41.16 -16.03 -25.22
C ILE A 288 41.73 -15.81 -26.64
N GLN A 289 41.59 -14.60 -27.19
CA GLN A 289 42.20 -14.27 -28.49
C GLN A 289 43.73 -14.25 -28.41
N GLU A 290 44.31 -13.66 -27.36
CA GLU A 290 45.76 -13.63 -27.12
C GLU A 290 46.34 -15.03 -26.85
N THR A 291 45.61 -15.87 -26.09
CA THR A 291 46.04 -17.25 -25.83
C THR A 291 45.98 -18.10 -27.11
N ARG A 292 44.97 -17.87 -27.97
CA ARG A 292 44.90 -18.51 -29.29
C ARG A 292 45.99 -18.04 -30.24
N SER A 293 46.29 -16.75 -30.32
CA SER A 293 47.38 -16.27 -31.19
C SER A 293 48.73 -16.86 -30.78
N ASN A 294 48.99 -16.97 -29.48
CA ASN A 294 50.26 -17.52 -28.97
C ASN A 294 50.37 -19.04 -29.15
N THR A 295 49.24 -19.77 -29.14
CA THR A 295 49.24 -21.23 -29.35
C THR A 295 49.50 -21.60 -30.81
N TYR A 296 49.11 -20.76 -31.78
CA TYR A 296 49.40 -20.99 -33.20
C TYR A 296 50.84 -20.62 -33.60
N GLU A 297 51.54 -19.77 -32.84
CA GLU A 297 52.96 -19.47 -33.07
C GLU A 297 53.91 -20.51 -32.44
N SER A 298 53.45 -21.27 -31.44
CA SER A 298 54.27 -22.32 -30.79
C SER A 298 54.21 -23.70 -31.45
N SER A 299 53.38 -23.90 -32.49
CA SER A 299 53.28 -25.19 -33.21
C SER A 299 54.10 -25.29 -34.50
N THR A 300 55.01 -24.36 -34.76
CA THR A 300 56.10 -24.55 -35.72
C THR A 300 57.29 -25.21 -35.03
N PHE A 301 57.22 -26.51 -34.78
CA PHE A 301 58.41 -27.33 -34.54
C PHE A 301 58.33 -28.65 -35.31
N ASP A 302 59.39 -28.90 -36.07
CA ASP A 302 59.87 -30.14 -36.66
C ASP A 302 58.86 -31.09 -37.29
N ARG A 303 58.71 -30.91 -38.60
CA ARG A 303 58.28 -31.97 -39.52
C ARG A 303 59.51 -32.69 -40.04
N SER A 304 60.06 -33.63 -39.26
CA SER A 304 60.97 -34.64 -39.80
C SER A 304 60.68 -36.03 -39.22
N LEU A 305 60.53 -36.98 -40.13
CA LEU A 305 60.57 -38.44 -39.98
C LEU A 305 59.58 -39.11 -39.01
N SER A 306 58.61 -39.82 -39.59
CA SER A 306 58.53 -41.29 -39.46
C SER A 306 57.34 -41.80 -40.26
N GLY A 307 57.62 -42.67 -41.23
CA GLY A 307 56.59 -43.38 -41.98
C GLY A 307 55.91 -44.41 -41.09
N GLN A 308 54.61 -44.26 -40.89
CA GLN A 308 53.78 -45.29 -40.28
C GLN A 308 52.56 -45.54 -41.16
N LYS A 309 52.46 -46.79 -41.64
CA LYS A 309 51.39 -47.29 -42.51
C LYS A 309 50.03 -47.14 -41.82
N PHE A 310 49.11 -46.47 -42.51
CA PHE A 310 47.70 -46.39 -42.15
C PHE A 310 47.02 -47.73 -42.38
N THR A 311 46.52 -48.35 -41.30
CA THR A 311 45.41 -49.29 -41.35
C THR A 311 44.10 -48.53 -41.14
N THR A 312 43.13 -48.79 -42.00
CA THR A 312 41.77 -48.24 -41.98
C THR A 312 41.04 -48.59 -40.68
N PRO A 313 40.45 -47.62 -39.96
CA PRO A 313 39.57 -47.90 -38.84
C PRO A 313 38.16 -48.28 -39.30
N LYS A 314 37.57 -49.26 -38.59
CA LYS A 314 36.16 -49.66 -38.69
C LYS A 314 35.21 -48.49 -38.41
N PRO A 315 34.01 -48.46 -39.01
CA PRO A 315 32.99 -47.49 -38.67
C PRO A 315 32.50 -47.73 -37.23
N LEU A 316 32.59 -46.70 -36.40
CA LEU A 316 32.04 -46.68 -35.04
C LEU A 316 30.52 -46.51 -35.09
N GLU A 317 29.82 -47.38 -34.37
CA GLU A 317 28.41 -47.25 -34.03
C GLU A 317 28.10 -45.88 -33.40
N GLU A 318 27.07 -45.21 -33.93
CA GLU A 318 26.43 -44.06 -33.31
C GLU A 318 25.82 -44.46 -31.96
N THR A 319 26.61 -44.32 -30.90
CA THR A 319 26.07 -44.26 -29.54
C THR A 319 25.51 -42.86 -29.31
N HIS A 320 24.18 -42.78 -29.28
CA HIS A 320 23.44 -41.60 -28.84
C HIS A 320 23.80 -41.26 -27.38
N ILE A 321 24.85 -40.44 -27.18
CA ILE A 321 25.15 -39.83 -25.88
C ILE A 321 24.08 -38.77 -25.61
N ARG A 322 23.03 -39.15 -24.87
CA ARG A 322 22.17 -38.16 -24.20
C ARG A 322 23.02 -37.45 -23.16
N HIS A 323 23.43 -36.21 -23.45
CA HIS A 323 23.97 -35.34 -22.42
C HIS A 323 22.93 -35.17 -21.31
N PRO A 324 23.28 -35.46 -20.04
CA PRO A 324 22.37 -35.18 -18.93
C PRO A 324 22.14 -33.66 -18.90
N LYS A 325 20.87 -33.24 -18.95
CA LYS A 325 20.49 -31.86 -18.66
C LYS A 325 20.93 -31.55 -17.23
N ARG A 326 22.14 -31.01 -17.06
CA ARG A 326 22.56 -30.43 -15.78
C ARG A 326 21.49 -29.44 -15.35
N SER A 327 21.02 -29.60 -14.12
CA SER A 327 20.03 -28.71 -13.54
C SER A 327 20.61 -27.29 -13.51
N TYR A 328 19.81 -26.29 -13.88
CA TYR A 328 20.15 -24.86 -13.80
C TYR A 328 20.77 -24.46 -12.45
N MET A 329 20.46 -25.22 -11.39
CA MET A 329 20.98 -25.04 -10.04
C MET A 329 22.44 -25.51 -9.86
N GLU A 330 22.91 -26.51 -10.62
CA GLU A 330 24.33 -26.89 -10.63
C GLU A 330 25.19 -25.82 -11.30
N TYR A 331 24.65 -25.18 -12.34
CA TYR A 331 25.32 -24.08 -13.06
C TYR A 331 25.51 -22.84 -12.18
N ILE A 332 24.54 -22.51 -11.32
CA ILE A 332 24.65 -21.38 -10.38
C ILE A 332 25.60 -21.72 -9.21
N ASN A 333 25.56 -22.96 -8.71
CA ASN A 333 26.43 -23.39 -7.61
C ASN A 333 27.91 -23.48 -8.03
N SER A 334 28.21 -23.87 -9.27
CA SER A 334 29.59 -23.86 -9.77
C SER A 334 30.10 -22.43 -9.99
N PHE A 335 29.25 -21.52 -10.47
CA PHE A 335 29.56 -20.09 -10.58
C PHE A 335 29.87 -19.44 -9.22
N SER A 336 29.15 -19.84 -8.16
CA SER A 336 29.37 -19.36 -6.79
C SER A 336 30.64 -19.91 -6.13
N LYS A 337 31.20 -21.02 -6.62
CA LYS A 337 32.39 -21.66 -6.05
C LYS A 337 33.71 -21.18 -6.68
N GLY A 338 33.66 -20.32 -7.70
CA GLY A 338 34.87 -19.87 -8.39
C GLY A 338 35.60 -21.00 -9.13
N GLU A 339 34.93 -22.14 -9.35
CA GLU A 339 35.42 -23.16 -10.28
C GLU A 339 35.31 -22.57 -11.69
N ASN A 340 36.45 -22.34 -12.33
CA ASN A 340 36.51 -22.00 -13.74
C ASN A 340 35.84 -23.11 -14.53
N LEU A 341 34.54 -22.98 -14.83
CA LEU A 341 33.96 -23.71 -15.93
C LEU A 341 34.57 -23.11 -17.18
N ASP A 342 35.52 -23.84 -17.75
CA ASP A 342 35.76 -23.81 -19.17
C ASP A 342 34.40 -24.01 -19.84
N LEU A 343 33.85 -22.91 -20.35
CA LEU A 343 32.71 -22.93 -21.23
C LEU A 343 33.19 -23.63 -22.50
N GLU A 344 33.05 -24.96 -22.54
CA GLU A 344 32.72 -25.65 -23.79
C GLU A 344 31.34 -25.17 -24.24
N LEU A 345 31.28 -23.90 -24.65
CA LEU A 345 30.29 -23.43 -25.59
C LEU A 345 30.50 -24.27 -26.83
N ALA A 346 29.52 -25.10 -27.15
CA ALA A 346 29.38 -25.72 -28.44
C ALA A 346 29.79 -24.69 -29.51
N SER A 347 30.94 -24.96 -30.12
CA SER A 347 31.55 -24.20 -31.19
C SER A 347 30.68 -24.31 -32.45
N THR A 348 29.50 -23.71 -32.43
CA THR A 348 28.85 -23.29 -33.66
C THR A 348 29.65 -22.11 -34.18
N LYS A 349 30.39 -22.31 -35.28
CA LYS A 349 31.08 -21.29 -36.08
C LYS A 349 30.14 -20.11 -36.31
N SER A 350 30.15 -19.12 -35.43
CA SER A 350 29.47 -17.85 -35.65
C SER A 350 30.45 -16.89 -36.29
N LYS A 351 30.02 -16.25 -37.37
CA LYS A 351 30.82 -15.28 -38.12
C LYS A 351 31.24 -14.13 -37.19
N PRO A 352 32.48 -13.62 -37.32
CA PRO A 352 32.91 -12.42 -36.62
C PRO A 352 32.06 -11.25 -37.12
N GLY A 353 31.22 -10.68 -36.25
CA GLY A 353 30.37 -9.51 -36.57
C GLY A 353 28.94 -9.57 -36.04
N SER A 354 28.41 -10.74 -35.66
CA SER A 354 27.11 -10.80 -34.97
C SER A 354 27.31 -10.79 -33.47
N LEU A 355 26.81 -9.77 -32.76
CA LEU A 355 26.48 -9.93 -31.34
C LEU A 355 25.71 -11.25 -31.23
N THR A 356 26.23 -12.19 -30.44
CA THR A 356 25.58 -13.49 -30.33
C THR A 356 24.17 -13.27 -29.78
N ILE A 357 23.17 -13.97 -30.32
CA ILE A 357 21.74 -13.86 -29.91
C ILE A 357 21.59 -13.89 -28.37
N VAL A 358 22.50 -14.58 -27.70
CA VAL A 358 22.63 -14.66 -26.24
C VAL A 358 22.90 -13.29 -25.60
N GLU A 359 23.83 -12.49 -26.12
CA GLU A 359 24.17 -11.16 -25.58
C GLU A 359 23.00 -10.18 -25.68
N ILE A 360 22.30 -10.19 -26.83
CA ILE A 360 21.09 -9.39 -27.02
C ILE A 360 20.01 -9.81 -26.01
N SER A 361 19.87 -11.11 -25.76
CA SER A 361 18.90 -11.62 -24.78
C SER A 361 19.23 -11.23 -23.34
N ILE A 362 20.52 -11.18 -22.97
CA ILE A 362 20.98 -10.77 -21.64
C ILE A 362 20.75 -9.27 -21.44
N LEU A 363 21.15 -8.46 -22.42
CA LEU A 363 20.96 -7.00 -22.39
C LEU A 363 19.47 -6.63 -22.29
N GLN A 364 18.61 -7.31 -23.06
CA GLN A 364 17.15 -7.10 -22.99
C GLN A 364 16.57 -7.48 -21.62
N ARG A 365 17.07 -8.56 -20.99
CA ARG A 365 16.64 -8.95 -19.64
C ARG A 365 17.09 -7.92 -18.60
N TYR A 366 18.34 -7.44 -18.70
CA TYR A 366 18.87 -6.38 -17.85
C TYR A 366 18.02 -5.11 -17.93
N GLU A 367 17.73 -4.62 -19.13
CA GLU A 367 16.91 -3.41 -19.32
C GLU A 367 15.46 -3.60 -18.82
N ARG A 368 14.88 -4.79 -19.00
CA ARG A 368 13.56 -5.11 -18.43
C ARG A 368 13.58 -5.09 -16.89
N GLN A 369 14.59 -5.69 -16.26
CA GLN A 369 14.72 -5.70 -14.80
C GLN A 369 14.96 -4.30 -14.24
N LYS A 370 15.83 -3.52 -14.88
CA LYS A 370 16.08 -2.11 -14.57
C LYS A 370 14.81 -1.27 -14.68
N SER A 371 14.02 -1.46 -15.75
CA SER A 371 12.73 -0.79 -15.93
C SER A 371 11.72 -1.18 -14.84
N GLN A 372 11.64 -2.46 -14.48
CA GLN A 372 10.78 -2.93 -13.39
C GLN A 372 11.19 -2.35 -12.03
N MET A 373 12.50 -2.29 -11.74
CA MET A 373 13.03 -1.69 -10.52
C MET A 373 12.69 -0.20 -10.43
N LYS A 374 12.85 0.56 -11.53
CA LYS A 374 12.43 1.97 -11.60
C LYS A 374 10.94 2.12 -11.32
N LYS A 375 10.09 1.31 -11.96
CA LYS A 375 8.63 1.34 -11.73
C LYS A 375 8.27 1.04 -10.27
N ALA A 376 8.90 0.03 -9.68
CA ALA A 376 8.69 -0.30 -8.27
C ALA A 376 9.13 0.85 -7.34
N LEU A 377 10.25 1.51 -7.65
CA LEU A 377 10.76 2.65 -6.88
C LEU A 377 9.78 3.84 -6.93
N TYR A 378 9.29 4.19 -8.13
CA TYR A 378 8.29 5.25 -8.29
C TYR A 378 6.98 4.94 -7.57
N MET A 379 6.50 3.69 -7.64
CA MET A 379 5.31 3.27 -6.90
C MET A 379 5.51 3.33 -5.38
N GLY A 380 6.69 2.91 -4.90
CA GLY A 380 7.04 2.98 -3.48
C GLY A 380 7.10 4.42 -2.98
N LEU A 381 7.77 5.31 -3.73
CA LEU A 381 7.90 6.72 -3.40
C LEU A 381 6.55 7.45 -3.45
N ALA A 382 5.71 7.18 -4.46
CA ALA A 382 4.36 7.71 -4.52
C ALA A 382 3.51 7.24 -3.32
N SER A 383 3.60 5.96 -2.95
CA SER A 383 2.91 5.43 -1.77
C SER A 383 3.39 6.07 -0.48
N SER A 384 4.69 6.29 -0.32
CA SER A 384 5.26 6.97 0.85
C SER A 384 4.83 8.43 0.93
N LEU A 385 4.84 9.16 -0.19
CA LEU A 385 4.36 10.54 -0.25
C LEU A 385 2.89 10.64 0.14
N MET A 386 2.03 9.75 -0.35
CA MET A 386 0.61 9.72 0.05
C MET A 386 0.45 9.49 1.56
N THR A 387 1.22 8.56 2.15
CA THR A 387 1.16 8.32 3.60
C THR A 387 1.68 9.53 4.40
N ILE A 388 2.72 10.21 3.94
CA ILE A 388 3.24 11.43 4.57
C ILE A 388 2.17 12.54 4.49
N SER A 389 1.54 12.76 3.35
CA SER A 389 0.44 13.72 3.20
C SER A 389 -0.72 13.41 4.15
N PHE A 390 -1.06 12.12 4.32
CA PHE A 390 -2.07 11.68 5.27
C PHE A 390 -1.67 12.00 6.71
N ILE A 391 -0.43 11.70 7.12
CA ILE A 391 0.08 12.04 8.46
C ILE A 391 0.03 13.56 8.70
N ILE A 392 0.47 14.37 7.73
CA ILE A 392 0.46 15.83 7.82
C ILE A 392 -0.98 16.34 8.00
N MET A 393 -1.95 15.77 7.26
CA MET A 393 -3.36 16.14 7.40
C MET A 393 -3.88 15.94 8.84
N PHE A 394 -3.51 14.84 9.50
CA PHE A 394 -3.89 14.58 10.90
C PHE A 394 -3.14 15.40 11.94
N VAL A 395 -1.99 15.97 11.60
CA VAL A 395 -1.20 16.82 12.51
C VAL A 395 -1.66 18.28 12.44
N ILE A 396 -2.14 18.72 11.27
CA ILE A 396 -2.60 20.10 11.05
C ILE A 396 -4.03 20.32 11.56
N VAL A 397 -4.89 19.29 11.48
CA VAL A 397 -6.27 19.29 12.01
C VAL A 397 -6.24 19.03 13.52
#